data_AF-A0A6C0LMD2-F1
#
_entry.id   AF-A0A6C0LMD2-F1
#
_cell.length_a   1.000
_cell.length_b   1.000
_cell.length_c   1.000
_cell.angle_alpha   90.00
_cell.angle_beta   90.00
_cell.angle_gamma   90.00
#
_symmetry.space_group_name_H-M   'P 1'
#
loop_
_entity.id
_entity.type
_entity.pdbx_description
1 polymer ?
#
loop_
_entity_poly.entity_id
_entity_poly.type
_entity_poly.pdbx_seq_one_letter_code
_entity_poly.pdbx_strand_id
1 'polypeptide(L)'
;MACSQEEINKLVQKELDEKMRSKDEMMAMMRSMTGKDSAAMQGMFQNVSSMLTCDSECQKRKKADELRNKWKSAQKTQTNAPTITADAEKNYYVFTEGEIGYEKMLVKRYTQKANVAKGLAQKSHQELNDELKALIADYTAETITIKRMKELLRVRLDENKALELAIDQDISAVETNDRRVVYEDWAKGWLGTVGKSLMWLYIIVAAVFLYRGPFFQQGGYKTIMGWVTVLALIAYPFILKYISLFIWYLSDQANWFLQNKAPRDVFASDNM
;
A
#
# COMPACT_ATOMS: atom_id res chain seq x y z
N MET A 1 41.91 -33.12 -64.71
CA MET A 1 42.40 -32.22 -65.77
C MET A 1 43.87 -32.00 -65.50
N ALA A 2 44.73 -32.58 -66.32
CA ALA A 2 46.18 -32.50 -66.15
C ALA A 2 46.68 -31.18 -66.78
N CYS A 3 47.12 -30.23 -65.96
CA CYS A 3 48.00 -29.16 -66.44
C CYS A 3 49.35 -29.80 -66.77
N SER A 4 49.85 -29.58 -67.99
CA SER A 4 51.12 -30.15 -68.43
C SER A 4 52.28 -29.51 -67.63
N GLN A 5 53.33 -30.29 -67.35
CA GLN A 5 54.56 -29.82 -66.69
C GLN A 5 55.22 -28.62 -67.43
N GLU A 6 54.86 -28.39 -68.69
CA GLU A 6 55.38 -27.34 -69.54
C GLU A 6 54.84 -25.94 -69.18
N GLU A 7 53.60 -25.85 -68.67
CA GLU A 7 53.00 -24.58 -68.24
C GLU A 7 53.56 -24.08 -66.91
N ILE A 8 53.88 -25.00 -65.99
CA ILE A 8 54.48 -24.70 -64.68
C ILE A 8 55.91 -24.16 -64.87
N ASN A 9 56.71 -24.78 -65.75
CA ASN A 9 58.07 -24.32 -66.03
C ASN A 9 58.09 -22.93 -66.66
N LYS A 10 57.13 -22.59 -67.54
CA LYS A 10 57.01 -21.24 -68.10
C LYS A 10 56.68 -20.16 -67.06
N LEU A 11 55.84 -20.45 -66.07
CA LEU A 11 55.50 -19.52 -65.00
C LEU A 11 56.68 -19.27 -64.06
N VAL A 12 57.43 -20.32 -63.70
CA VAL A 12 58.63 -20.20 -62.86
C VAL A 12 59.74 -19.42 -63.57
N GLN A 13 59.95 -19.64 -64.87
CA GLN A 13 60.94 -18.89 -65.64
C GLN A 13 60.59 -17.40 -65.71
N LYS A 14 59.30 -17.08 -65.88
CA LYS A 14 58.80 -15.69 -65.96
C LYS A 14 58.96 -14.94 -64.63
N GLU A 15 58.71 -15.60 -63.49
CA GLU A 15 58.90 -15.02 -62.16
C GLU A 15 60.40 -14.81 -61.82
N LEU A 16 61.26 -15.72 -62.31
CA LEU A 16 62.71 -15.62 -62.13
C LEU A 16 63.31 -14.46 -62.96
N ASP A 17 62.84 -14.29 -64.20
CA ASP A 17 63.24 -13.18 -65.07
C ASP A 17 62.79 -11.82 -64.53
N GLU A 18 61.58 -11.70 -63.95
CA GLU A 18 61.11 -10.47 -63.29
C GLU A 18 61.95 -10.09 -62.06
N LYS A 19 62.33 -11.07 -61.23
CA LYS A 19 63.19 -10.85 -60.05
C LYS A 19 64.62 -10.48 -60.44
N MET A 20 65.16 -11.06 -61.51
CA MET A 20 66.48 -10.70 -62.05
C MET A 20 66.48 -9.26 -62.61
N ARG A 21 65.43 -8.87 -63.34
CA ARG A 21 65.29 -7.52 -63.92
C ARG A 21 65.20 -6.43 -62.86
N SER A 22 64.43 -6.66 -61.78
CA SER A 22 64.35 -5.76 -60.62
C SER A 22 65.70 -5.59 -59.90
N LYS A 23 66.48 -6.67 -59.79
CA LYS A 23 67.80 -6.63 -59.14
C LYS A 23 68.83 -5.87 -59.99
N ASP A 24 68.78 -6.02 -61.31
CA ASP A 24 69.66 -5.30 -62.23
C ASP A 24 69.35 -3.80 -62.29
N GLU A 25 68.07 -3.41 -62.25
CA GLU A 25 67.64 -2.01 -62.15
C GLU A 25 68.12 -1.37 -60.83
N MET A 26 68.04 -2.12 -59.73
CA MET A 26 68.53 -1.66 -58.43
C MET A 26 70.07 -1.55 -58.39
N MET A 27 70.80 -2.48 -59.01
CA MET A 27 72.27 -2.39 -59.15
C MET A 27 72.71 -1.27 -60.09
N ALA A 28 71.95 -0.98 -61.15
CA ALA A 28 72.19 0.14 -62.05
C ALA A 28 71.98 1.50 -61.33
N MET A 29 70.95 1.60 -60.48
CA MET A 29 70.71 2.76 -59.61
C MET A 29 71.81 2.93 -58.56
N MET A 30 72.36 1.83 -58.02
CA MET A 30 73.45 1.88 -57.05
C MET A 30 74.78 2.36 -57.68
N ARG A 31 75.04 1.96 -58.94
CA ARG A 31 76.23 2.39 -59.69
C ARG A 31 76.17 3.85 -60.15
N SER A 32 74.98 4.41 -60.36
CA SER A 32 74.82 5.81 -60.77
C SER A 32 74.95 6.83 -59.64
N MET A 33 75.06 6.38 -58.38
CA MET A 33 75.08 7.25 -57.20
C MET A 33 76.40 7.25 -56.40
N THR A 34 77.43 6.54 -56.85
CA THR A 34 78.78 6.63 -56.24
C THR A 34 79.44 7.95 -56.60
N GLY A 35 79.14 9.02 -55.84
CA GLY A 35 79.83 10.31 -56.04
C GLY A 35 79.48 11.51 -55.16
N LYS A 36 78.49 11.51 -54.25
CA LYS A 36 78.16 12.72 -53.45
C LYS A 36 77.75 12.48 -51.99
N ASP A 37 78.39 13.27 -51.11
CA ASP A 37 78.09 13.64 -49.72
C ASP A 37 77.94 12.52 -48.65
N SER A 38 78.98 12.30 -47.84
CA SER A 38 79.06 11.16 -46.90
C SER A 38 78.15 11.27 -45.68
N ALA A 39 77.74 12.48 -45.25
CA ALA A 39 76.88 12.67 -44.07
C ALA A 39 75.40 12.41 -44.38
N ALA A 40 74.91 12.93 -45.52
CA ALA A 40 73.60 12.57 -46.05
C ALA A 40 73.53 11.08 -46.39
N MET A 41 74.63 10.52 -46.92
CA MET A 41 74.75 9.10 -47.17
C MET A 41 74.74 8.29 -45.87
N GLN A 42 75.33 8.75 -44.76
CA GLN A 42 75.25 8.06 -43.46
C GLN A 42 73.84 8.07 -42.87
N GLY A 43 73.13 9.20 -42.93
CA GLY A 43 71.74 9.28 -42.47
C GLY A 43 70.80 8.43 -43.32
N MET A 44 70.99 8.43 -44.63
CA MET A 44 70.22 7.63 -45.58
C MET A 44 70.60 6.15 -45.52
N PHE A 45 71.88 5.82 -45.28
CA PHE A 45 72.36 4.46 -45.06
C PHE A 45 71.85 3.90 -43.74
N GLN A 46 71.79 4.68 -42.66
CA GLN A 46 71.12 4.23 -41.42
C GLN A 46 69.62 4.03 -41.63
N ASN A 47 68.95 4.89 -42.40
CA ASN A 47 67.53 4.75 -42.67
C ASN A 47 67.25 3.52 -43.55
N VAL A 48 67.99 3.34 -44.65
CA VAL A 48 67.87 2.20 -45.58
C VAL A 48 68.38 0.89 -44.95
N SER A 49 69.48 0.91 -44.19
CA SER A 49 69.94 -0.24 -43.40
C SER A 49 68.92 -0.62 -42.34
N SER A 50 68.30 0.36 -41.67
CA SER A 50 67.20 0.08 -40.76
C SER A 50 65.97 -0.44 -41.48
N MET A 51 65.70 -0.03 -42.71
CA MET A 51 64.59 -0.50 -43.55
C MET A 51 64.81 -1.93 -44.08
N LEU A 52 66.07 -2.30 -44.33
CA LEU A 52 66.49 -3.63 -44.78
C LEU A 52 66.62 -4.65 -43.62
N THR A 53 66.83 -4.17 -42.39
CA THR A 53 66.98 -5.03 -41.18
C THR A 53 65.70 -5.14 -40.35
N CYS A 54 64.66 -4.37 -40.67
CA CYS A 54 63.45 -4.20 -39.87
C CYS A 54 62.24 -4.34 -40.81
N ASP A 55 61.48 -5.42 -40.66
CA ASP A 55 60.21 -5.63 -41.35
C ASP A 55 59.14 -4.56 -40.98
N SER A 56 57.98 -4.61 -41.65
CA SER A 56 56.88 -3.67 -41.42
C SER A 56 56.40 -3.65 -39.96
N GLU A 57 56.49 -4.78 -39.26
CA GLU A 57 56.17 -4.90 -37.83
C GLU A 57 57.21 -4.22 -36.94
N CYS A 58 58.50 -4.36 -37.27
CA CYS A 58 59.58 -3.68 -36.57
C CYS A 58 59.50 -2.15 -36.74
N GLN A 59 59.11 -1.64 -37.91
CA GLN A 59 58.87 -0.19 -38.11
C GLN A 59 57.67 0.33 -37.30
N LYS A 60 56.57 -0.44 -37.23
CA LYS A 60 55.43 -0.13 -36.36
C LYS A 60 55.83 -0.09 -34.90
N ARG A 61 56.64 -1.04 -34.42
CA ARG A 61 57.15 -1.06 -33.04
C ARG A 61 58.00 0.16 -32.71
N LYS A 62 58.93 0.55 -33.58
CA LYS A 62 59.73 1.77 -33.39
C LYS A 62 58.86 3.02 -33.30
N LYS A 63 57.87 3.15 -34.17
CA LYS A 63 56.93 4.29 -34.13
C LYS A 63 56.03 4.25 -32.90
N ALA A 64 55.59 3.06 -32.47
CA ALA A 64 54.83 2.89 -31.24
C ALA A 64 55.66 3.25 -29.99
N ASP A 65 56.94 2.86 -29.94
CA ASP A 65 57.85 3.22 -28.85
C ASP A 65 58.16 4.72 -28.83
N GLU A 66 58.34 5.35 -30.00
CA GLU A 66 58.50 6.80 -30.11
C GLU A 66 57.27 7.55 -29.56
N LEU A 67 56.07 7.13 -29.96
CA LEU A 67 54.82 7.71 -29.48
C LEU A 67 54.62 7.45 -27.99
N ARG A 68 54.96 6.26 -27.49
CA ARG A 68 54.90 5.91 -26.08
C ARG A 68 55.84 6.78 -25.25
N ASN A 69 57.04 7.06 -25.75
CA ASN A 69 58.00 7.93 -25.09
C ASN A 69 57.53 9.39 -25.06
N LYS A 70 56.93 9.88 -26.16
CA LYS A 70 56.28 11.20 -26.22
C LYS A 70 55.09 11.31 -25.26
N TRP A 71 54.28 10.26 -25.14
CA TRP A 71 53.18 10.22 -24.18
C TRP A 71 53.68 10.22 -22.73
N LYS A 72 54.68 9.39 -22.41
CA LYS A 72 55.30 9.35 -21.07
C LYS A 72 55.95 10.69 -20.69
N SER A 73 56.60 11.38 -21.64
CA SER A 73 57.16 12.70 -21.37
C SER A 73 56.08 13.75 -21.14
N ALA A 74 55.02 13.76 -21.96
CA ALA A 74 53.87 14.63 -21.76
C ALA A 74 53.17 14.38 -20.41
N GLN A 75 53.00 13.10 -20.04
CA GLN A 75 52.46 12.71 -18.74
C GLN A 75 53.33 13.23 -17.60
N LYS A 76 54.66 13.10 -17.70
CA LYS A 76 55.59 13.61 -16.69
C LYS A 76 55.53 15.14 -16.56
N THR A 77 55.42 15.84 -17.69
CA THR A 77 55.21 17.30 -17.71
C THR A 77 53.89 17.68 -17.04
N GLN A 78 52.80 16.95 -17.32
CA GLN A 78 51.51 17.17 -16.68
C GLN A 78 51.56 16.95 -15.16
N THR A 79 52.26 15.90 -14.69
CA THR A 79 52.42 15.63 -13.26
C THR A 79 53.27 16.68 -12.55
N ASN A 80 54.31 17.21 -13.22
CA ASN A 80 55.20 18.22 -12.65
C ASN A 80 54.69 19.65 -12.81
N ALA A 81 53.73 19.90 -13.71
CA ALA A 81 53.20 21.22 -13.99
C ALA A 81 52.72 21.97 -12.74
N PRO A 82 51.95 21.36 -11.81
CA PRO A 82 51.49 22.05 -10.60
C PRO A 82 52.65 22.58 -9.74
N THR A 83 53.72 21.80 -9.59
CA THR A 83 54.90 22.19 -8.80
C THR A 83 55.65 23.32 -9.49
N ILE A 84 55.90 23.21 -10.80
CA ILE A 84 56.59 24.24 -11.59
C ILE A 84 55.79 25.55 -11.56
N THR A 85 54.46 25.49 -11.68
CA THR A 85 53.59 26.66 -11.59
C THR A 85 53.61 27.29 -10.19
N ALA A 86 53.60 26.49 -9.12
CA ALA A 86 53.68 26.98 -7.75
C ALA A 86 55.03 27.66 -7.45
N ASP A 87 56.14 27.10 -7.94
CA ASP A 87 57.47 27.67 -7.79
C ASP A 87 57.61 28.98 -8.58
N ALA A 88 57.10 29.02 -9.83
CA ALA A 88 57.07 30.23 -10.64
C ALA A 88 56.22 31.33 -9.99
N GLU A 89 55.07 30.98 -9.43
CA GLU A 89 54.22 31.90 -8.68
C GLU A 89 54.94 32.45 -7.45
N LYS A 90 55.58 31.58 -6.66
CA LYS A 90 56.38 32.01 -5.50
C LYS A 90 57.48 32.99 -5.90
N ASN A 91 58.25 32.66 -6.93
CA ASN A 91 59.34 33.51 -7.41
C ASN A 91 58.85 34.88 -7.88
N TYR A 92 57.69 34.93 -8.57
CA TYR A 92 57.07 36.18 -8.99
C TYR A 92 56.72 37.07 -7.79
N TYR A 93 55.95 36.56 -6.82
CA TYR A 93 55.53 37.36 -5.65
C TYR A 93 56.68 37.76 -4.73
N VAL A 94 57.67 36.87 -4.54
CA VAL A 94 58.88 37.19 -3.76
C VAL A 94 59.68 38.30 -4.44
N PHE A 95 59.74 38.31 -5.77
CA PHE A 95 60.44 39.36 -6.52
C PHE A 95 59.71 40.71 -6.49
N THR A 96 58.37 40.72 -6.60
CA THR A 96 57.58 41.96 -6.68
C THR A 96 57.26 42.58 -5.32
N GLU A 97 56.99 41.76 -4.31
CA GLU A 97 56.43 42.20 -3.01
C GLU A 97 57.22 41.68 -1.80
N GLY A 98 58.31 40.91 -2.03
CA GLY A 98 59.07 40.24 -0.99
C GLY A 98 58.36 39.01 -0.41
N GLU A 99 59.02 38.31 0.52
CA GLU A 99 58.46 37.11 1.16
C GLU A 99 57.13 37.37 1.87
N ILE A 100 57.00 38.56 2.51
CA ILE A 100 55.79 38.98 3.22
C ILE A 100 54.60 39.09 2.25
N GLY A 101 54.81 39.54 1.01
CA GLY A 101 53.75 39.61 -0.01
C GLY A 101 53.23 38.24 -0.41
N TYR A 102 54.15 37.28 -0.64
CA TYR A 102 53.80 35.90 -0.94
C TYR A 102 53.04 35.22 0.20
N GLU A 103 53.47 35.39 1.46
CA GLU A 103 52.76 34.87 2.63
C GLU A 103 51.33 35.43 2.75
N LYS A 104 51.15 36.74 2.55
CA LYS A 104 49.82 37.36 2.55
C LYS A 104 48.91 36.78 1.47
N MET A 105 49.43 36.56 0.26
CA MET A 105 48.69 35.93 -0.84
C MET A 105 48.25 34.51 -0.46
N LEU A 106 49.16 33.70 0.11
CA LEU A 106 48.84 32.35 0.58
C LEU A 106 47.77 32.37 1.67
N VAL A 107 47.92 33.21 2.70
CA VAL A 107 46.94 33.36 3.78
C VAL A 107 45.58 33.72 3.19
N LYS A 108 45.50 34.67 2.26
CA LYS A 108 44.25 35.06 1.59
C LYS A 108 43.62 33.88 0.83
N ARG A 109 44.42 33.16 0.03
CA ARG A 109 43.98 31.98 -0.74
C ARG A 109 43.42 30.88 0.18
N TYR A 110 44.15 30.52 1.21
CA TYR A 110 43.74 29.45 2.12
C TYR A 110 42.57 29.89 3.01
N THR A 111 42.49 31.16 3.39
CA THR A 111 41.32 31.71 4.10
C THR A 111 40.07 31.61 3.23
N GLN A 112 40.15 31.94 1.94
CA GLN A 112 39.03 31.76 1.02
C GLN A 112 38.61 30.29 0.89
N LYS A 113 39.57 29.37 0.71
CA LYS A 113 39.28 27.92 0.66
C LYS A 113 38.64 27.42 1.95
N ALA A 114 39.15 27.84 3.11
CA ALA A 114 38.62 27.47 4.41
C ALA A 114 37.19 28.01 4.61
N ASN A 115 36.91 29.26 4.19
CA ASN A 115 35.57 29.84 4.27
C ASN A 115 34.56 29.11 3.37
N VAL A 116 34.97 28.71 2.16
CA VAL A 116 34.12 27.90 1.27
C VAL A 116 33.85 26.53 1.89
N ALA A 117 34.88 25.84 2.38
CA ALA A 117 34.73 24.54 3.05
C ALA A 117 33.84 24.64 4.30
N LYS A 118 34.02 25.71 5.10
CA LYS A 118 33.16 26.01 6.25
C LYS A 118 31.71 26.21 5.84
N GLY A 119 31.45 27.01 4.80
CA GLY A 119 30.09 27.24 4.30
C GLY A 119 29.42 25.96 3.81
N LEU A 120 30.15 25.12 3.08
CA LEU A 120 29.68 23.79 2.66
C LEU A 120 29.37 22.88 3.86
N ALA A 121 30.26 22.83 4.85
CA ALA A 121 30.05 22.04 6.05
C ALA A 121 28.84 22.54 6.87
N GLN A 122 28.66 23.86 7.00
CA GLN A 122 27.51 24.45 7.67
C GLN A 122 26.20 24.12 6.94
N LYS A 123 26.19 24.21 5.61
CA LYS A 123 25.02 23.87 4.80
C LYS A 123 24.66 22.39 4.92
N SER A 124 25.64 21.50 4.78
CA SER A 124 25.42 20.05 4.95
C SER A 124 24.95 19.71 6.36
N HIS A 125 25.45 20.40 7.39
CA HIS A 125 25.00 20.20 8.75
C HIS A 125 23.57 20.71 8.98
N GLN A 126 23.16 21.81 8.34
CA GLN A 126 21.78 22.29 8.38
C GLN A 126 20.84 21.31 7.68
N GLU A 127 21.19 20.86 6.48
CA GLU A 127 20.44 19.85 5.72
C GLU A 127 20.23 18.57 6.56
N LEU A 128 21.30 18.05 7.18
CA LEU A 128 21.22 16.90 8.08
C LEU A 128 20.30 17.14 9.28
N ASN A 129 20.40 18.31 9.92
CA ASN A 129 19.56 18.63 11.07
C ASN A 129 18.08 18.74 10.69
N ASP A 130 17.77 19.26 9.51
CA ASP A 130 16.40 19.39 9.04
C ASP A 130 15.82 18.03 8.63
N GLU A 131 16.62 17.16 8.00
CA GLU A 131 16.26 15.75 7.79
C GLU A 131 15.99 15.02 9.12
N LEU A 132 16.86 15.23 10.12
CA LEU A 132 16.70 14.60 11.43
C LEU A 132 15.41 15.06 12.13
N LYS A 133 15.08 16.36 12.04
CA LYS A 133 13.83 16.90 12.59
C LYS A 133 12.61 16.31 11.87
N ALA A 134 12.66 16.19 10.55
CA ALA A 134 11.60 15.57 9.77
C ALA A 134 11.39 14.11 10.20
N LEU A 135 12.48 13.34 10.32
CA LEU A 135 12.43 11.95 10.75
C LEU A 135 11.87 11.79 12.18
N ILE A 136 12.25 12.69 13.10
CA ILE A 136 11.70 12.71 14.46
C ILE A 136 10.20 13.03 14.42
N ALA A 137 9.78 14.02 13.63
CA ALA A 137 8.39 14.39 13.49
C ALA A 137 7.57 13.20 12.95
N ASP A 138 8.05 12.54 11.90
CA ASP A 138 7.42 11.35 11.32
C ASP A 138 7.30 10.22 12.34
N TYR A 139 8.38 9.90 13.05
CA TYR A 139 8.37 8.87 14.09
C TYR A 139 7.35 9.17 15.21
N THR A 140 7.26 10.43 15.65
CA THR A 140 6.27 10.83 16.66
C THR A 140 4.83 10.72 16.13
N ALA A 141 4.60 11.11 14.88
CA ALA A 141 3.29 11.01 14.23
C ALA A 141 2.85 9.55 14.07
N GLU A 142 3.76 8.67 13.65
CA GLU A 142 3.51 7.22 13.57
C GLU A 142 3.17 6.64 14.93
N THR A 143 3.91 7.01 15.97
CA THR A 143 3.68 6.53 17.34
C THR A 143 2.30 6.96 17.86
N ILE A 144 1.91 8.22 17.62
CA ILE A 144 0.57 8.73 17.96
C ILE A 144 -0.51 7.97 17.18
N THR A 145 -0.28 7.72 15.90
CA THR A 145 -1.22 7.00 15.03
C THR A 145 -1.42 5.58 15.50
N ILE A 146 -0.36 4.86 15.85
CA ILE A 146 -0.44 3.50 16.42
C ILE A 146 -1.22 3.50 17.73
N LYS A 147 -1.01 4.50 18.60
CA LYS A 147 -1.78 4.61 19.85
C LYS A 147 -3.28 4.78 19.57
N ARG A 148 -3.64 5.69 18.65
CA ARG A 148 -5.04 5.92 18.25
C ARG A 148 -5.68 4.69 17.61
N MET A 149 -4.93 3.95 16.77
CA MET A 149 -5.41 2.69 16.20
C MET A 149 -5.71 1.64 17.27
N LYS A 150 -4.86 1.53 18.31
CA LYS A 150 -5.10 0.63 19.44
C LYS A 150 -6.31 1.04 20.27
N GLU A 151 -6.49 2.33 20.52
CA GLU A 151 -7.69 2.85 21.20
C GLU A 151 -8.96 2.56 20.40
N LEU A 152 -8.94 2.82 19.09
CA LEU A 152 -10.06 2.51 18.19
C LEU A 152 -10.38 1.00 18.19
N LEU A 153 -9.37 0.14 18.11
CA LEU A 153 -9.57 -1.31 18.18
C LEU A 153 -10.24 -1.72 19.49
N ARG A 154 -9.81 -1.14 20.62
CA ARG A 154 -10.42 -1.42 21.92
C ARG A 154 -11.89 -1.03 21.95
N VAL A 155 -12.22 0.18 21.48
CA VAL A 155 -13.61 0.65 21.39
C VAL A 155 -14.46 -0.29 20.53
N ARG A 156 -13.95 -0.74 19.37
CA ARG A 156 -14.67 -1.68 18.50
C ARG A 156 -14.88 -3.04 19.14
N LEU A 157 -13.91 -3.55 19.89
CA LEU A 157 -14.05 -4.81 20.63
C LEU A 157 -15.10 -4.68 21.75
N ASP A 158 -15.10 -3.57 22.47
CA ASP A 158 -16.07 -3.30 23.53
C ASP A 158 -17.48 -3.11 22.96
N GLU A 159 -17.63 -2.39 21.85
CA GLU A 159 -18.90 -2.25 21.11
C GLU A 159 -19.42 -3.60 20.63
N ASN A 160 -18.55 -4.45 20.06
CA ASN A 160 -18.95 -5.77 19.60
C ASN A 160 -19.45 -6.65 20.75
N LYS A 161 -18.74 -6.63 21.88
CA LYS A 161 -19.16 -7.35 23.09
C LYS A 161 -20.49 -6.84 23.64
N ALA A 162 -20.72 -5.53 23.60
CA ALA A 162 -21.97 -4.93 24.02
C ALA A 162 -23.13 -5.32 23.10
N LEU A 163 -22.89 -5.39 21.78
CA LEU A 163 -23.86 -5.85 20.80
C LEU A 163 -24.19 -7.33 20.96
N GLU A 164 -23.20 -8.19 21.17
CA GLU A 164 -23.42 -9.62 21.47
C GLU A 164 -24.30 -9.78 22.72
N LEU A 165 -24.00 -9.04 23.79
CA LEU A 165 -24.80 -9.07 25.02
C LEU A 165 -26.23 -8.57 24.79
N ALA A 166 -26.42 -7.53 23.98
CA ALA A 166 -27.75 -7.01 23.65
C ALA A 166 -28.57 -8.03 22.83
N ILE A 167 -27.94 -8.70 21.86
CA ILE A 167 -28.58 -9.76 21.06
C ILE A 167 -28.99 -10.92 21.97
N ASP A 168 -28.12 -11.37 22.88
CA ASP A 168 -28.43 -12.45 23.83
C ASP A 168 -29.60 -12.08 24.74
N GLN A 169 -29.65 -10.82 25.19
CA GLN A 169 -30.76 -10.31 25.99
C GLN A 169 -32.07 -10.26 25.20
N ASP A 170 -32.04 -9.83 23.94
CA ASP A 170 -33.21 -9.81 23.07
C ASP A 170 -33.70 -11.21 22.76
N ILE A 171 -32.81 -12.16 22.47
CA ILE A 171 -33.16 -13.58 22.29
C ILE A 171 -33.80 -14.13 23.56
N SER A 172 -33.19 -13.91 24.73
CA SER A 172 -33.75 -14.36 26.01
C SER A 172 -35.12 -13.74 26.31
N ALA A 173 -35.31 -12.47 25.98
CA ALA A 173 -36.58 -11.78 26.13
C ALA A 173 -37.64 -12.36 25.18
N VAL A 174 -37.29 -12.62 23.92
CA VAL A 174 -38.18 -13.27 22.94
C VAL A 174 -38.55 -14.68 23.40
N GLU A 175 -37.59 -15.52 23.80
CA GLU A 175 -37.87 -16.87 24.30
C GLU A 175 -38.78 -16.85 25.53
N THR A 176 -38.58 -15.89 26.44
CA THR A 176 -39.42 -15.73 27.64
C THR A 176 -40.83 -15.25 27.25
N ASN A 177 -40.93 -14.33 26.29
CA ASN A 177 -42.21 -13.84 25.79
C ASN A 177 -42.97 -14.93 25.02
N ASP A 178 -42.30 -15.71 24.16
CA ASP A 178 -42.90 -16.84 23.44
C ASP A 178 -43.50 -17.85 24.42
N ARG A 179 -42.79 -18.17 25.51
CA ARG A 179 -43.34 -19.02 26.58
C ARG A 179 -44.57 -18.39 27.24
N ARG A 180 -44.57 -17.07 27.47
CA ARG A 180 -45.74 -16.36 28.01
C ARG A 180 -46.93 -16.43 27.05
N VAL A 181 -46.72 -16.22 25.75
CA VAL A 181 -47.77 -16.33 24.73
C VAL A 181 -48.39 -17.73 24.74
N VAL A 182 -47.57 -18.79 24.79
CA VAL A 182 -48.07 -20.17 24.86
C VAL A 182 -48.94 -20.39 26.11
N TYR A 183 -48.53 -19.88 27.27
CA TYR A 183 -49.33 -20.00 28.50
C TYR A 183 -50.62 -19.20 28.44
N GLU A 184 -50.59 -18.00 27.85
CA GLU A 184 -51.79 -17.19 27.65
C GLU A 184 -52.76 -17.85 26.68
N ASP A 185 -52.27 -18.46 25.59
CA ASP A 185 -53.12 -19.16 24.62
C ASP A 185 -53.71 -20.43 25.19
N TRP A 186 -52.96 -21.20 25.98
CA TRP A 186 -53.50 -22.33 26.75
C TRP A 186 -54.54 -21.87 27.77
N ALA A 187 -54.28 -20.78 28.48
CA ALA A 187 -55.24 -20.21 29.43
C ALA A 187 -56.52 -19.75 28.73
N LYS A 188 -56.41 -19.04 27.58
CA LYS A 188 -57.56 -18.64 26.75
C LYS A 188 -58.34 -19.84 26.23
N GLY A 189 -57.64 -20.87 25.76
CA GLY A 189 -58.24 -22.13 25.30
C GLY A 189 -58.99 -22.86 26.40
N TRP A 190 -58.40 -22.94 27.60
CA TRP A 190 -59.04 -23.50 28.80
C TRP A 190 -60.26 -22.68 29.22
N LEU A 191 -60.13 -21.35 29.30
CA LEU A 191 -61.22 -20.44 29.66
C LEU A 191 -62.39 -20.57 28.69
N GLY A 192 -62.11 -20.66 27.38
CA GLY A 192 -63.11 -20.89 26.35
C GLY A 192 -63.81 -22.26 26.48
N THR A 193 -63.07 -23.30 26.85
CA THR A 193 -63.62 -24.65 27.09
C THR A 193 -64.52 -24.67 28.33
N VAL A 194 -64.06 -24.08 29.44
CA VAL A 194 -64.84 -23.95 30.68
C VAL A 194 -66.10 -23.11 30.44
N GLY A 195 -65.98 -21.97 29.75
CA GLY A 195 -67.12 -21.13 29.39
C GLY A 195 -68.18 -21.86 28.58
N LYS A 196 -67.78 -22.64 27.56
CA LYS A 196 -68.69 -23.50 26.79
C LYS A 196 -69.35 -24.57 27.66
N SER A 197 -68.60 -25.21 28.57
CA SER A 197 -69.15 -26.22 29.47
C SER A 197 -70.19 -25.66 30.44
N LEU A 198 -69.93 -24.47 31.02
CA LEU A 198 -70.87 -23.75 31.89
C LEU A 198 -72.12 -23.29 31.14
N MET A 199 -71.99 -22.90 29.87
CA MET A 199 -73.14 -22.55 29.03
C MET A 199 -74.05 -23.77 28.80
N TRP A 200 -73.49 -24.95 28.51
CA TRP A 200 -74.26 -26.18 28.38
C TRP A 200 -74.94 -26.58 29.70
N LEU A 201 -74.21 -26.51 30.82
CA LEU A 201 -74.77 -26.73 32.16
C LEU A 201 -75.95 -25.78 32.43
N TYR A 202 -75.80 -24.49 32.11
CA TYR A 202 -76.84 -23.49 32.27
C TYR A 202 -78.09 -23.83 31.46
N ILE A 203 -77.94 -24.21 30.19
CA ILE A 203 -79.06 -24.61 29.33
C ILE A 203 -79.80 -25.80 29.93
N ILE A 204 -79.08 -26.81 30.44
CA ILE A 204 -79.68 -27.99 31.07
C ILE A 204 -80.46 -27.58 32.33
N VAL A 205 -79.86 -26.78 33.21
CA VAL A 205 -80.51 -26.31 34.45
C VAL A 205 -81.72 -25.44 34.13
N ALA A 206 -81.63 -24.54 33.15
CA ALA A 206 -82.74 -23.70 32.70
C ALA A 206 -83.88 -24.55 32.12
N ALA A 207 -83.58 -25.56 31.31
CA ALA A 207 -84.58 -26.48 30.78
C ALA A 207 -85.29 -27.27 31.90
N VAL A 208 -84.54 -27.77 32.89
CA VAL A 208 -85.10 -28.45 34.06
C VAL A 208 -85.96 -27.50 34.89
N PHE A 209 -85.51 -26.27 35.10
CA PHE A 209 -86.26 -25.23 35.82
C PHE A 209 -87.57 -24.88 35.09
N LEU A 210 -87.55 -24.76 33.77
CA LEU A 210 -88.78 -24.52 33.01
C LEU A 210 -89.73 -25.72 33.10
N TYR A 211 -89.23 -26.93 32.90
CA TYR A 211 -90.02 -28.17 32.95
C TYR A 211 -90.67 -28.42 34.32
N ARG A 212 -89.91 -28.25 35.41
CA ARG A 212 -90.36 -28.54 36.78
C ARG A 212 -90.87 -27.31 37.54
N GLY A 213 -90.70 -26.12 36.99
CA GLY A 213 -91.05 -24.85 37.62
C GLY A 213 -92.44 -24.34 37.26
N PRO A 214 -92.73 -23.06 37.57
CA PRO A 214 -94.07 -22.48 37.45
C PRO A 214 -94.55 -22.36 36.00
N PHE A 215 -93.63 -22.45 35.03
CA PHE A 215 -93.96 -22.30 33.62
C PHE A 215 -94.89 -23.43 33.11
N PHE A 216 -94.56 -24.69 33.39
CA PHE A 216 -95.42 -25.83 33.02
C PHE A 216 -96.35 -26.27 34.15
N GLN A 217 -95.90 -26.34 35.42
CA GLN A 217 -96.71 -26.89 36.50
C GLN A 217 -97.81 -25.93 37.00
N GLN A 218 -97.60 -24.62 36.96
CA GLN A 218 -98.57 -23.60 37.40
C GLN A 218 -99.29 -22.91 36.23
N GLY A 219 -99.12 -23.42 35.00
CA GLY A 219 -99.78 -22.85 33.81
C GLY A 219 -99.21 -21.49 33.36
N GLY A 220 -97.96 -21.16 33.73
CA GLY A 220 -97.31 -19.89 33.40
C GLY A 220 -97.26 -19.57 31.90
N TYR A 221 -97.34 -20.57 31.02
CA TYR A 221 -97.46 -20.36 29.57
C TYR A 221 -98.70 -19.55 29.14
N LYS A 222 -99.74 -19.46 29.98
CA LYS A 222 -100.95 -18.64 29.74
C LYS A 222 -100.82 -17.18 30.16
N THR A 223 -99.78 -16.83 30.93
CA THR A 223 -99.63 -15.51 31.53
C THR A 223 -98.44 -14.78 30.92
N ILE A 224 -98.58 -13.47 30.66
CA ILE A 224 -97.50 -12.63 30.10
C ILE A 224 -96.23 -12.70 30.97
N MET A 225 -96.38 -12.71 32.30
CA MET A 225 -95.26 -12.84 33.24
C MET A 225 -94.45 -14.13 33.07
N GLY A 226 -95.08 -15.24 32.66
CA GLY A 226 -94.37 -16.50 32.39
C GLY A 226 -93.46 -16.41 31.17
N TRP A 227 -93.91 -15.75 30.10
CA TRP A 227 -93.08 -15.48 28.93
C TRP A 227 -91.95 -14.49 29.20
N VAL A 228 -92.18 -13.48 30.05
CA VAL A 228 -91.14 -12.56 30.52
C VAL A 228 -90.04 -13.31 31.27
N THR A 229 -90.38 -14.27 32.15
CA THR A 229 -89.37 -15.07 32.85
C THR A 229 -88.52 -15.94 31.92
N VAL A 230 -89.10 -16.52 30.86
CA VAL A 230 -88.35 -17.27 29.83
C VAL A 230 -87.42 -16.34 29.06
N LEU A 231 -87.93 -15.19 28.62
CA LEU A 231 -87.14 -14.19 27.90
C LEU A 231 -85.97 -13.68 28.77
N ALA A 232 -86.21 -13.43 30.05
CA ALA A 232 -85.18 -13.02 31.00
C ALA A 232 -84.10 -14.08 31.19
N LEU A 233 -84.47 -15.37 31.31
CA LEU A 233 -83.52 -16.49 31.38
C LEU A 233 -82.67 -16.62 30.11
N ILE A 234 -83.26 -16.40 28.93
CA ILE A 234 -82.51 -16.43 27.66
C ILE A 234 -81.56 -15.22 27.56
N ALA A 235 -82.02 -14.03 27.96
CA ALA A 235 -81.24 -12.80 27.89
C ALA A 235 -80.10 -12.74 28.93
N TYR A 236 -80.26 -13.40 30.08
CA TYR A 236 -79.33 -13.36 31.21
C TYR A 236 -77.84 -13.61 30.87
N PRO A 237 -77.45 -14.70 30.17
CA PRO A 237 -76.05 -14.95 29.83
C PRO A 237 -75.43 -13.88 28.91
N PHE A 238 -76.24 -13.24 28.06
CA PHE A 238 -75.76 -12.17 27.19
C PHE A 238 -75.52 -10.88 27.98
N ILE A 239 -76.40 -10.56 28.94
CA ILE A 239 -76.26 -9.38 29.80
C ILE A 239 -75.01 -9.48 30.68
N LEU A 240 -74.73 -10.66 31.24
CA LEU A 240 -73.53 -10.89 32.08
C LEU A 240 -72.22 -10.56 31.34
N LYS A 241 -72.12 -10.89 30.05
CA LYS A 241 -70.95 -10.53 29.24
C LYS A 241 -70.73 -9.01 29.20
N TYR A 242 -71.78 -8.23 28.96
CA TYR A 242 -71.68 -6.77 28.93
C TYR A 242 -71.34 -6.18 30.29
N ILE A 243 -71.89 -6.72 31.37
CA ILE A 243 -71.55 -6.31 32.73
C ILE A 243 -70.06 -6.55 33.01
N SER A 244 -69.52 -7.72 32.64
CA SER A 244 -68.10 -8.02 32.85
C SER A 244 -67.16 -7.08 32.06
N LEU A 245 -67.49 -6.75 30.81
CA LEU A 245 -66.72 -5.80 30.00
C LEU A 245 -66.77 -4.38 30.60
N PHE A 246 -67.93 -3.98 31.11
CA PHE A 246 -68.10 -2.67 31.76
C PHE A 246 -67.26 -2.56 33.05
N ILE A 247 -67.25 -3.61 33.88
CA ILE A 247 -66.40 -3.67 35.08
C ILE A 247 -64.91 -3.60 34.69
N TRP A 248 -64.51 -4.33 33.65
CA TRP A 248 -63.13 -4.30 33.15
C TRP A 248 -62.73 -2.89 32.66
N TYR A 249 -63.58 -2.23 31.87
CA TYR A 249 -63.36 -0.87 31.42
C TYR A 249 -63.17 0.12 32.58
N LEU A 250 -64.03 0.04 33.61
CA LEU A 250 -63.89 0.88 34.80
C LEU A 250 -62.59 0.60 35.56
N SER A 251 -62.18 -0.67 35.65
CA SER A 251 -60.92 -1.06 36.29
C SER A 251 -59.70 -0.55 35.52
N ASP A 252 -59.73 -0.64 34.19
CA ASP A 252 -58.64 -0.18 33.32
C ASP A 252 -58.46 1.34 33.42
N GLN A 253 -59.57 2.08 33.31
CA GLN A 253 -59.61 3.52 33.50
C GLN A 253 -59.03 3.92 34.88
N ALA A 254 -59.44 3.24 35.96
CA ALA A 254 -58.93 3.49 37.30
C ALA A 254 -57.43 3.21 37.44
N ASN A 255 -56.94 2.11 36.87
CA ASN A 255 -55.52 1.75 36.89
C ASN A 255 -54.65 2.73 36.10
N TRP A 256 -55.14 3.23 34.96
CA TRP A 256 -54.47 4.28 34.19
C TRP A 256 -54.24 5.54 35.03
N PHE A 257 -55.26 6.01 35.76
CA PHE A 257 -55.13 7.16 36.65
C PHE A 257 -54.20 6.92 37.85
N LEU A 258 -54.07 5.68 38.32
CA LEU A 258 -53.30 5.35 39.52
C LEU A 258 -51.82 5.06 39.27
N GLN A 259 -51.43 4.52 38.10
CA GLN A 259 -50.07 4.00 37.91
C GLN A 259 -49.21 4.73 36.87
N ASN A 260 -49.76 5.63 36.04
CA ASN A 260 -49.04 6.47 35.06
C ASN A 260 -47.81 5.82 34.39
N LYS A 261 -47.86 4.51 34.15
CA LYS A 261 -46.85 3.72 33.46
C LYS A 261 -47.49 3.26 32.18
N ALA A 262 -46.86 3.60 31.05
CA ALA A 262 -47.25 3.05 29.77
C ALA A 262 -47.25 1.51 29.87
N PRO A 263 -48.27 0.83 29.32
CA PRO A 263 -48.30 -0.62 29.31
C PRO A 263 -47.06 -1.11 28.57
N ARG A 264 -46.25 -1.92 29.26
CA ARG A 264 -45.09 -2.59 28.68
C ARG A 264 -45.57 -3.90 28.04
N ASP A 265 -46.53 -3.78 27.13
CA ASP A 265 -47.16 -4.90 26.46
C ASP A 265 -46.47 -5.18 25.13
N VAL A 266 -46.18 -6.47 24.92
CA VAL A 266 -45.57 -7.00 23.69
C VAL A 266 -46.55 -6.97 22.50
N PHE A 267 -47.83 -6.67 22.75
CA PHE A 267 -48.90 -6.64 21.75
C PHE A 267 -49.27 -5.24 21.24
N ALA A 268 -48.46 -4.21 21.53
CA ALA A 268 -48.74 -2.85 21.05
C ALA A 268 -48.68 -2.70 19.51
N SER A 269 -48.22 -3.71 18.75
CA SER A 269 -48.08 -3.64 17.29
C SER A 269 -49.19 -4.32 16.47
N ASP A 270 -50.07 -5.13 17.07
CA ASP A 270 -50.99 -5.99 16.30
C ASP A 270 -52.45 -5.52 16.26
N ASN A 271 -52.73 -4.30 16.73
CA ASN A 271 -54.03 -3.66 16.54
C ASN A 271 -53.86 -2.30 15.85
N MET A 272 -53.57 -2.36 14.55
CA MET A 272 -54.00 -1.35 13.57
C MET A 272 -54.97 -2.01 12.59
#